data_AF-A0A7X3XMS0-F1
#
_entry.id   AF-A0A7X3XMS0-F1
#
_cell.length_a   1.000
_cell.length_b   1.000
_cell.length_c   1.000
_cell.angle_alpha   90.00
_cell.angle_beta   90.00
_cell.angle_gamma   90.00
#
_symmetry.space_group_name_H-M   'P 1'
#
loop_
_entity.id
_entity.type
_entity.pdbx_description
1 polymer ?
#
loop_
_entity_poly.entity_id
_entity_poly.type
_entity_poly.pdbx_seq_one_letter_code
_entity_poly.pdbx_strand_id
1 'polypeptide(L)'
;MREQRTLFDLTQDGLVIGQKIQHIYPEFDVAVFVSDVRTEMEGQTLYNVTKAIGRVLRQYLPEDYSEALAILMAFVEIEALPEPTRHPTPEVETSLRPISHFLNLYGLEDFDASLDAFYELSKHRCTRGGEIRAFIIEDPDRCFERFAEWVKDENANTRLFVAASLCTRGVWQKWLRPFIPDPQPILSLLETLKDDPDARVREQVATDMRDIVKDYPEAGYATLERWHQDGRPETQQILRQALKYQVKIGDERAFKLLGLGAVPTLGKADITLIELKPEHYVLPINETFRFSFSLQSESDAPQTILTYYAVAYKRPSGHITRKRYRLSQRKLKPRQRVDYEKPVFPLPSLKQHHDGKACLGWHRFELEVNGDVLGGFDFEVTAPKDRKI
;
A
#
# COMPACT_ATOMS: atom_id res chain seq x y z
N MET A 1 -9.34 -17.17 -3.07
CA MET A 1 -9.22 -16.62 -4.43
C MET A 1 -10.38 -15.67 -4.62
N ARG A 2 -10.16 -14.38 -4.88
CA ARG A 2 -11.25 -13.49 -5.29
C ARG A 2 -11.50 -13.79 -6.77
N GLU A 3 -12.72 -14.17 -7.12
CA GLU A 3 -13.13 -14.42 -8.50
C GLU A 3 -12.79 -13.20 -9.36
N GLN A 4 -12.17 -13.43 -10.51
CA GLN A 4 -11.94 -12.39 -11.51
C GLN A 4 -13.28 -12.08 -12.16
N ARG A 5 -13.86 -10.90 -11.88
CA ARG A 5 -15.06 -10.41 -12.58
C ARG A 5 -14.73 -10.24 -14.06
N THR A 6 -15.63 -10.68 -14.92
CA THR A 6 -15.50 -10.63 -16.39
C THR A 6 -15.86 -9.23 -16.92
N LEU A 7 -15.45 -8.90 -18.15
CA LEU A 7 -15.88 -7.66 -18.84
C LEU A 7 -17.43 -7.53 -18.88
N PHE A 8 -18.13 -8.67 -18.91
CA PHE A 8 -19.59 -8.75 -18.86
C PHE A 8 -20.14 -8.28 -17.51
N ASP A 9 -19.59 -8.77 -16.40
CA ASP A 9 -20.00 -8.38 -15.04
C ASP A 9 -19.80 -6.88 -14.78
N LEU A 10 -18.85 -6.29 -15.49
CA LEU A 10 -18.46 -4.89 -15.30
C LEU A 10 -19.25 -3.93 -16.20
N THR A 11 -19.66 -4.38 -17.39
CA THR A 11 -20.63 -3.66 -18.22
C THR A 11 -21.99 -3.59 -17.49
N GLN A 12 -22.33 -4.62 -16.70
CA GLN A 12 -23.52 -4.62 -15.86
C GLN A 12 -23.46 -3.54 -14.76
N ASP A 13 -22.30 -3.33 -14.12
CA ASP A 13 -22.17 -2.26 -13.11
C ASP A 13 -22.44 -0.88 -13.75
N GLY A 14 -21.90 -0.61 -14.95
CA GLY A 14 -22.18 0.62 -15.70
C GLY A 14 -23.66 0.76 -16.09
N LEU A 15 -24.29 -0.32 -16.56
CA LEU A 15 -25.72 -0.32 -16.91
C LEU A 15 -26.60 0.01 -15.70
N VAL A 16 -26.36 -0.63 -14.56
CA VAL A 16 -27.14 -0.42 -13.33
C VAL A 16 -26.99 1.02 -12.84
N ILE A 17 -25.77 1.55 -12.83
CA ILE A 17 -25.52 2.94 -12.42
C ILE A 17 -26.23 3.90 -13.39
N GLY A 18 -26.06 3.72 -14.70
CA GLY A 18 -26.68 4.58 -15.71
C GLY A 18 -28.21 4.60 -15.61
N GLN A 19 -28.83 3.43 -15.46
CA GLN A 19 -30.29 3.34 -15.28
C GLN A 19 -30.77 4.08 -14.04
N LYS A 20 -30.06 3.96 -12.92
CA LYS A 20 -30.43 4.67 -11.68
C LYS A 20 -30.25 6.18 -11.79
N ILE A 21 -29.16 6.63 -12.40
CA ILE A 21 -28.95 8.06 -12.68
C ILE A 21 -30.03 8.61 -13.63
N GLN A 22 -30.46 7.85 -14.63
CA GLN A 22 -31.52 8.27 -15.55
C GLN A 22 -32.86 8.56 -14.84
N HIS A 23 -33.15 7.92 -13.69
CA HIS A 23 -34.34 8.24 -12.90
C HIS A 23 -34.25 9.63 -12.23
N ILE A 24 -33.03 10.12 -12.01
CA ILE A 24 -32.74 11.43 -11.40
C ILE A 24 -32.57 12.49 -12.50
N TYR A 25 -31.89 12.14 -13.58
CA TYR A 25 -31.60 12.99 -14.72
C TYR A 25 -32.07 12.30 -16.02
N PRO A 26 -33.32 12.53 -16.46
CA PRO A 26 -33.94 11.81 -17.58
C PRO A 26 -33.23 11.95 -18.94
N GLU A 27 -32.43 13.00 -19.13
CA GLU A 27 -31.63 13.23 -20.34
C GLU A 27 -30.38 12.33 -20.40
N PHE A 28 -30.05 11.61 -19.34
CA PHE A 28 -28.91 10.69 -19.29
C PHE A 28 -29.11 9.53 -20.30
N ASP A 29 -28.29 9.51 -21.36
CA ASP A 29 -28.32 8.45 -22.37
C ASP A 29 -27.56 7.21 -21.88
N VAL A 30 -28.30 6.30 -21.25
CA VAL A 30 -27.77 5.04 -20.70
C VAL A 30 -27.13 4.17 -21.79
N ALA A 31 -27.69 4.15 -23.00
CA ALA A 31 -27.23 3.24 -24.04
C ALA A 31 -25.84 3.65 -24.54
N VAL A 32 -25.64 4.93 -24.81
CA VAL A 32 -24.34 5.45 -25.25
C VAL A 32 -23.34 5.45 -24.09
N PHE A 33 -23.76 5.82 -22.88
CA PHE A 33 -22.93 5.72 -21.67
C PHE A 33 -22.34 4.32 -21.47
N VAL A 34 -23.16 3.27 -21.55
CA VAL A 34 -22.70 1.88 -21.37
C VAL A 34 -21.75 1.46 -22.49
N SER A 35 -21.99 1.92 -23.72
CA SER A 35 -21.07 1.69 -24.84
C SER A 35 -19.70 2.31 -24.58
N ASP A 36 -19.66 3.56 -24.13
CA ASP A 36 -18.40 4.28 -23.88
C ASP A 36 -17.67 3.74 -22.66
N VAL A 37 -18.39 3.33 -21.61
CA VAL A 37 -17.81 2.59 -20.48
C VAL A 37 -17.14 1.32 -20.97
N ARG A 38 -17.78 0.55 -21.86
CA ARG A 38 -17.19 -0.65 -22.44
C ARG A 38 -15.91 -0.33 -23.21
N THR A 39 -15.94 0.69 -24.08
CA THR A 39 -14.78 1.10 -24.88
C THR A 39 -13.62 1.57 -24.00
N GLU A 40 -13.88 2.40 -22.99
CA GLU A 40 -12.86 2.88 -22.04
C GLU A 40 -12.22 1.72 -21.25
N MET A 41 -12.96 0.63 -21.05
CA MET A 41 -12.48 -0.56 -20.36
C MET A 41 -11.69 -1.54 -21.24
N GLU A 42 -11.75 -1.41 -22.57
CA GLU A 42 -11.00 -2.30 -23.47
C GLU A 42 -9.49 -2.17 -23.19
N GLY A 43 -8.84 -3.30 -22.86
CA GLY A 43 -7.42 -3.34 -22.52
C GLY A 43 -7.04 -2.89 -21.10
N GLN A 44 -8.01 -2.59 -20.24
CA GLN A 44 -7.78 -2.14 -18.86
C GLN A 44 -7.92 -3.28 -17.81
N THR A 45 -7.29 -3.14 -16.64
CA THR A 45 -7.44 -4.10 -15.52
C THR A 45 -8.71 -3.86 -14.71
N LEU A 46 -9.18 -4.86 -13.92
CA LEU A 46 -10.38 -4.76 -13.07
C LEU A 46 -10.41 -3.53 -12.12
N TYR A 47 -9.26 -3.07 -11.61
CA TYR A 47 -9.18 -1.86 -10.77
C TYR A 47 -9.50 -0.57 -11.54
N ASN A 48 -9.35 -0.59 -12.87
CA ASN A 48 -9.59 0.57 -13.71
C ASN A 48 -11.07 0.73 -14.09
N VAL A 49 -11.95 -0.18 -13.69
CA VAL A 49 -13.36 -0.19 -14.13
C VAL A 49 -14.18 0.88 -13.44
N THR A 50 -14.15 0.94 -12.10
CA THR A 50 -14.88 1.99 -11.38
C THR A 50 -14.35 3.36 -11.74
N LYS A 51 -13.06 3.46 -12.05
CA LYS A 51 -12.41 4.68 -12.54
C LYS A 51 -12.83 5.04 -13.97
N ALA A 52 -13.01 4.04 -14.85
CA ALA A 52 -13.54 4.24 -16.20
C ALA A 52 -14.97 4.80 -16.14
N ILE A 53 -15.85 4.18 -15.34
CA ILE A 53 -17.21 4.67 -15.11
C ILE A 53 -17.17 6.12 -14.60
N GLY A 54 -16.37 6.40 -13.56
CA GLY A 54 -16.18 7.76 -13.03
C GLY A 54 -15.70 8.77 -14.08
N ARG A 55 -14.84 8.36 -15.03
CA ARG A 55 -14.38 9.21 -16.12
C ARG A 55 -15.50 9.49 -17.13
N VAL A 56 -16.18 8.45 -17.59
CA VAL A 56 -17.23 8.53 -18.61
C VAL A 56 -18.43 9.32 -18.11
N LEU A 57 -18.78 9.22 -16.81
CA LEU A 57 -19.86 10.01 -16.20
C LEU A 57 -19.79 11.51 -16.55
N ARG A 58 -18.58 12.10 -16.62
CA ARG A 58 -18.40 13.52 -16.96
C ARG A 58 -18.96 13.91 -18.32
N GLN A 59 -19.01 12.99 -19.27
CA GLN A 59 -19.47 13.22 -20.64
C GLN A 59 -21.00 13.22 -20.75
N TYR A 60 -21.69 12.64 -19.76
CA TYR A 60 -23.13 12.39 -19.77
C TYR A 60 -23.88 13.12 -18.65
N LEU A 61 -23.16 13.93 -17.87
CA LEU A 61 -23.70 14.82 -16.85
C LEU A 61 -23.61 16.27 -17.36
N PRO A 62 -24.33 17.23 -16.73
CA PRO A 62 -24.23 18.64 -17.05
C PRO A 62 -22.79 19.16 -17.14
N GLU A 63 -22.57 20.18 -17.99
CA GLU A 63 -21.26 20.80 -18.11
C GLU A 63 -20.87 21.53 -16.82
N ASP A 64 -21.83 22.14 -16.12
CA ASP A 64 -21.62 22.75 -14.81
C ASP A 64 -21.33 21.68 -13.74
N TYR A 65 -20.22 21.82 -13.04
CA TYR A 65 -19.79 20.84 -12.04
C TYR A 65 -20.75 20.74 -10.86
N SER A 66 -21.30 21.86 -10.38
CA SER A 66 -22.20 21.88 -9.23
C SER A 66 -23.52 21.16 -9.55
N GLU A 67 -24.06 21.35 -10.77
CA GLU A 67 -25.21 20.59 -11.25
C GLU A 67 -24.91 19.09 -11.40
N ALA A 68 -23.77 18.73 -11.99
CA ALA A 68 -23.34 17.34 -12.11
C ALA A 68 -23.17 16.68 -10.73
N LEU A 69 -22.55 17.38 -9.78
CA LEU A 69 -22.36 16.91 -8.41
C LEU A 69 -23.69 16.71 -7.70
N ALA A 70 -24.65 17.62 -7.84
CA ALA A 70 -25.97 17.49 -7.23
C ALA A 70 -26.70 16.22 -7.70
N ILE A 71 -26.63 15.89 -9.01
CA ILE A 71 -27.18 14.64 -9.55
C ILE A 71 -26.49 13.42 -8.94
N LEU A 72 -25.16 13.44 -8.84
CA LEU A 72 -24.40 12.34 -8.27
C LEU A 72 -24.67 12.16 -6.77
N MET A 73 -24.86 13.24 -6.02
CA MET A 73 -25.21 13.17 -4.60
C MET A 73 -26.63 12.67 -4.38
N ALA A 74 -27.60 13.04 -5.22
CA ALA A 74 -28.92 12.44 -5.22
C ALA A 74 -28.86 10.93 -5.51
N PHE A 75 -27.95 10.49 -6.39
CA PHE A 75 -27.71 9.07 -6.62
C PHE A 75 -27.11 8.39 -5.37
N VAL A 76 -26.18 9.03 -4.68
CA VAL A 76 -25.62 8.54 -3.42
C VAL A 76 -26.71 8.34 -2.38
N GLU A 77 -27.64 9.28 -2.24
CA GLU A 77 -28.76 9.19 -1.29
C GLU A 77 -29.69 8.00 -1.57
N ILE A 78 -29.95 7.70 -2.85
CA ILE A 78 -30.80 6.56 -3.25
C ILE A 78 -30.09 5.22 -2.99
N GLU A 79 -28.78 5.15 -3.26
CA GLU A 79 -27.99 3.93 -3.08
C GLU A 79 -27.59 3.69 -1.63
N ALA A 80 -27.44 4.75 -0.86
CA ALA A 80 -27.10 4.69 0.55
C ALA A 80 -28.20 3.97 1.34
N LEU A 81 -27.77 3.13 2.28
CA LEU A 81 -28.69 2.59 3.27
C LEU A 81 -29.14 3.73 4.21
N PRO A 82 -30.42 3.76 4.64
CA PRO A 82 -30.95 4.80 5.54
C PRO A 82 -30.12 4.97 6.82
N GLU A 83 -29.53 3.88 7.33
CA GLU A 83 -28.54 3.92 8.40
C GLU A 83 -27.22 3.34 7.88
N PRO A 84 -26.11 4.11 7.90
CA PRO A 84 -24.80 3.62 7.49
C PRO A 84 -24.37 2.44 8.36
N THR A 85 -24.19 1.29 7.73
CA THR A 85 -23.72 0.11 8.43
C THR A 85 -22.19 0.11 8.51
N ARG A 86 -21.65 -0.47 9.58
CA ARG A 86 -20.20 -0.69 9.74
C ARG A 86 -19.61 -1.47 8.55
N HIS A 87 -20.40 -2.38 7.98
CA HIS A 87 -20.02 -3.20 6.83
C HIS A 87 -21.10 -3.09 5.75
N PRO A 88 -20.99 -2.07 4.87
CA PRO A 88 -21.87 -1.96 3.71
C PRO A 88 -21.74 -3.19 2.81
N THR A 89 -22.76 -3.44 2.00
CA THR A 89 -22.72 -4.58 1.09
C THR A 89 -21.75 -4.30 -0.06
N PRO A 90 -21.15 -5.34 -0.67
CA PRO A 90 -20.28 -5.17 -1.83
C PRO A 90 -20.94 -4.40 -2.99
N GLU A 91 -22.25 -4.52 -3.14
CA GLU A 91 -23.05 -3.84 -4.17
C GLU A 91 -23.02 -2.33 -3.95
N VAL A 92 -23.33 -1.86 -2.73
CA VAL A 92 -23.29 -0.42 -2.37
C VAL A 92 -21.88 0.13 -2.52
N GLU A 93 -20.87 -0.59 -2.03
CA GLU A 93 -19.48 -0.15 -2.17
C GLU A 93 -19.04 -0.03 -3.62
N THR A 94 -19.54 -0.90 -4.50
CA THR A 94 -19.19 -0.92 -5.91
C THR A 94 -19.94 0.15 -6.68
N SER A 95 -21.23 0.37 -6.41
CA SER A 95 -22.05 1.37 -7.10
C SER A 95 -21.62 2.80 -6.77
N LEU A 96 -21.18 3.05 -5.53
CA LEU A 96 -20.73 4.38 -5.09
C LEU A 96 -19.28 4.70 -5.43
N ARG A 97 -18.42 3.70 -5.64
CA ARG A 97 -16.98 3.93 -5.91
C ARG A 97 -16.71 4.79 -7.16
N PRO A 98 -17.43 4.65 -8.29
CA PRO A 98 -17.30 5.55 -9.44
C PRO A 98 -17.45 7.03 -9.08
N ILE A 99 -18.31 7.37 -8.12
CA ILE A 99 -18.52 8.76 -7.68
C ILE A 99 -17.25 9.30 -7.02
N SER A 100 -16.61 8.51 -6.15
CA SER A 100 -15.32 8.91 -5.57
C SER A 100 -14.23 9.13 -6.63
N HIS A 101 -14.24 8.36 -7.73
CA HIS A 101 -13.32 8.58 -8.84
C HIS A 101 -13.66 9.83 -9.65
N PHE A 102 -14.95 10.14 -9.85
CA PHE A 102 -15.41 11.38 -10.47
C PHE A 102 -14.90 12.59 -9.68
N LEU A 103 -15.08 12.61 -8.36
CA LEU A 103 -14.57 13.67 -7.48
C LEU A 103 -13.05 13.83 -7.60
N ASN A 104 -12.30 12.72 -7.60
CA ASN A 104 -10.84 12.77 -7.77
C ASN A 104 -10.39 13.33 -9.13
N LEU A 105 -11.20 13.15 -10.19
CA LEU A 105 -10.85 13.58 -11.55
C LEU A 105 -11.26 15.02 -11.82
N TYR A 106 -12.40 15.46 -11.28
CA TYR A 106 -13.07 16.70 -11.68
C TYR A 106 -13.40 17.64 -10.51
N GLY A 107 -13.38 17.14 -9.27
CA GLY A 107 -13.88 17.90 -8.12
C GLY A 107 -12.96 18.99 -7.56
N LEU A 108 -11.77 19.19 -8.14
CA LEU A 108 -10.97 20.37 -7.80
C LEU A 108 -11.63 21.68 -8.30
N GLU A 109 -12.61 21.59 -9.21
CA GLU A 109 -13.39 22.72 -9.72
C GLU A 109 -14.22 23.39 -8.61
N ASP A 110 -14.84 22.59 -7.73
CA ASP A 110 -15.47 23.05 -6.48
C ASP A 110 -14.99 22.21 -5.30
N PHE A 111 -13.95 22.73 -4.65
CA PHE A 111 -13.18 22.01 -3.65
C PHE A 111 -13.99 21.66 -2.40
N ASP A 112 -14.76 22.61 -1.84
CA ASP A 112 -15.51 22.39 -0.60
C ASP A 112 -16.68 21.45 -0.83
N ALA A 113 -17.46 21.67 -1.90
CA ALA A 113 -18.60 20.79 -2.21
C ALA A 113 -18.12 19.35 -2.45
N SER A 114 -16.94 19.18 -3.05
CA SER A 114 -16.34 17.87 -3.25
C SER A 114 -15.82 17.23 -1.96
N LEU A 115 -15.30 18.02 -1.02
CA LEU A 115 -14.94 17.51 0.31
C LEU A 115 -16.19 17.08 1.09
N ASP A 116 -17.28 17.82 1.02
CA ASP A 116 -18.56 17.42 1.62
C ASP A 116 -19.09 16.13 0.96
N ALA A 117 -18.95 15.99 -0.37
CA ALA A 117 -19.29 14.75 -1.07
C ALA A 117 -18.39 13.57 -0.63
N PHE A 118 -17.08 13.78 -0.43
CA PHE A 118 -16.20 12.75 0.13
C PHE A 118 -16.60 12.34 1.55
N TYR A 119 -17.03 13.29 2.38
CA TYR A 119 -17.53 13.00 3.72
C TYR A 119 -18.74 12.05 3.66
N GLU A 120 -19.74 12.35 2.82
CA GLU A 120 -20.90 11.48 2.66
C GLU A 120 -20.51 10.09 2.13
N LEU A 121 -19.69 10.04 1.08
CA LEU A 121 -19.18 8.79 0.51
C LEU A 121 -18.38 7.95 1.51
N SER A 122 -17.68 8.58 2.44
CA SER A 122 -16.84 7.89 3.44
C SER A 122 -17.67 7.00 4.37
N LYS A 123 -18.92 7.39 4.67
CA LYS A 123 -19.86 6.63 5.51
C LYS A 123 -20.17 5.25 4.94
N HIS A 124 -20.02 5.08 3.62
CA HIS A 124 -20.36 3.87 2.87
C HIS A 124 -19.14 3.04 2.41
N ARG A 125 -17.93 3.33 2.90
CA ARG A 125 -16.69 2.58 2.60
C ARG A 125 -16.39 2.41 1.10
N CYS A 126 -16.90 3.30 0.26
CA CYS A 126 -16.74 3.19 -1.19
C CYS A 126 -15.33 3.60 -1.66
N THR A 127 -14.63 4.43 -0.87
CA THR A 127 -13.23 4.84 -1.06
C THR A 127 -12.35 4.38 0.10
N ARG A 128 -11.05 4.21 -0.17
CA ARG A 128 -10.01 3.92 0.84
C ARG A 128 -8.97 5.04 0.89
N GLY A 129 -9.42 6.29 0.78
CA GLY A 129 -8.58 7.48 0.92
C GLY A 129 -7.60 7.73 -0.24
N GLY A 130 -7.76 7.04 -1.36
CA GLY A 130 -6.90 7.23 -2.53
C GLY A 130 -7.34 8.36 -3.41
N GLU A 131 -8.65 8.45 -3.60
CA GLU A 131 -9.31 9.40 -4.45
C GLU A 131 -9.18 10.83 -3.90
N ILE A 132 -9.26 11.02 -2.59
CA ILE A 132 -9.11 12.35 -1.98
C ILE A 132 -7.67 12.90 -2.05
N ARG A 133 -6.68 12.09 -2.46
CA ARG A 133 -5.29 12.55 -2.51
C ARG A 133 -5.05 13.69 -3.49
N ALA A 134 -5.86 13.82 -4.54
CA ALA A 134 -5.77 14.98 -5.43
C ALA A 134 -5.98 16.29 -4.63
N PHE A 135 -6.92 16.28 -3.69
CA PHE A 135 -7.24 17.41 -2.82
C PHE A 135 -6.15 17.65 -1.79
N ILE A 136 -5.66 16.59 -1.13
CA ILE A 136 -4.56 16.69 -0.15
C ILE A 136 -3.30 17.26 -0.80
N ILE A 137 -3.04 16.93 -2.07
CA ILE A 137 -1.87 17.43 -2.81
C ILE A 137 -2.05 18.90 -3.19
N GLU A 138 -3.26 19.30 -3.57
CA GLU A 138 -3.58 20.66 -3.99
C GLU A 138 -3.58 21.64 -2.81
N ASP A 139 -4.30 21.31 -1.74
CA ASP A 139 -4.46 22.14 -0.54
C ASP A 139 -4.51 21.24 0.72
N PRO A 140 -3.32 20.87 1.26
CA PRO A 140 -3.25 20.05 2.46
C PRO A 140 -3.95 20.72 3.65
N ASP A 141 -3.73 22.00 3.89
CA ASP A 141 -4.21 22.68 5.10
C ASP A 141 -5.74 22.58 5.20
N ARG A 142 -6.45 22.89 4.11
CA ARG A 142 -7.91 22.79 4.04
C ARG A 142 -8.42 21.35 4.21
N CYS A 143 -7.73 20.36 3.65
CA CYS A 143 -8.08 18.95 3.88
C CYS A 143 -7.89 18.54 5.35
N PHE A 144 -6.78 18.96 5.97
CA PHE A 144 -6.46 18.57 7.35
C PHE A 144 -7.38 19.25 8.37
N GLU A 145 -7.87 20.45 8.09
CA GLU A 145 -8.94 21.09 8.87
C GLU A 145 -10.20 20.21 8.90
N ARG A 146 -10.70 19.76 7.74
CA ARG A 146 -11.85 18.84 7.67
C ARG A 146 -11.55 17.50 8.35
N PHE A 147 -10.35 16.95 8.15
CA PHE A 147 -9.96 15.68 8.76
C PHE A 147 -9.92 15.77 10.30
N ALA A 148 -9.54 16.90 10.88
CA ALA A 148 -9.53 17.10 12.33
C ALA A 148 -10.93 17.00 12.96
N GLU A 149 -11.97 17.29 12.20
CA GLU A 149 -13.37 17.05 12.56
C GLU A 149 -13.74 15.59 12.34
N TRP A 150 -13.44 15.04 11.16
CA TRP A 150 -13.86 13.71 10.74
C TRP A 150 -13.21 12.57 11.54
N VAL A 151 -12.03 12.76 12.13
CA VAL A 151 -11.43 11.78 13.06
C VAL A 151 -12.22 11.61 14.35
N LYS A 152 -13.18 12.50 14.64
CA LYS A 152 -14.05 12.44 15.82
C LYS A 152 -15.48 12.02 15.47
N ASP A 153 -15.74 11.73 14.20
CA ASP A 153 -17.07 11.37 13.71
C ASP A 153 -17.59 10.09 14.38
N GLU A 154 -18.90 10.00 14.63
CA GLU A 154 -19.51 8.81 15.24
C GLU A 154 -19.39 7.58 14.33
N ASN A 155 -19.40 7.78 13.01
CA ASN A 155 -19.27 6.73 12.03
C ASN A 155 -17.82 6.25 11.89
N ALA A 156 -17.60 4.98 12.25
CA ALA A 156 -16.28 4.36 12.15
C ALA A 156 -15.73 4.28 10.72
N ASN A 157 -16.58 4.27 9.69
CA ASN A 157 -16.15 4.26 8.29
C ASN A 157 -15.55 5.63 7.89
N THR A 158 -16.09 6.73 8.40
CA THR A 158 -15.54 8.08 8.22
C THR A 158 -14.15 8.20 8.87
N ARG A 159 -14.01 7.77 10.12
CA ARG A 159 -12.70 7.76 10.81
C ARG A 159 -11.68 6.86 10.12
N LEU A 160 -12.12 5.69 9.63
CA LEU A 160 -11.29 4.78 8.83
C LEU A 160 -10.86 5.42 7.51
N PHE A 161 -11.76 6.15 6.85
CA PHE A 161 -11.47 6.86 5.62
C PHE A 161 -10.39 7.93 5.83
N VAL A 162 -10.47 8.70 6.92
CA VAL A 162 -9.42 9.67 7.27
C VAL A 162 -8.09 8.93 7.44
N ALA A 163 -8.00 7.92 8.31
CA ALA A 163 -6.76 7.16 8.50
C ALA A 163 -6.18 6.64 7.17
N ALA A 164 -7.02 6.00 6.33
CA ALA A 164 -6.59 5.47 5.03
C ALA A 164 -6.10 6.56 4.05
N SER A 165 -6.57 7.80 4.20
CA SER A 165 -6.15 8.95 3.39
C SER A 165 -4.74 9.43 3.73
N LEU A 166 -4.25 9.13 4.94
CA LEU A 166 -2.98 9.67 5.48
C LEU A 166 -1.73 8.84 5.13
N CYS A 167 -1.87 7.65 4.53
CA CYS A 167 -0.72 6.80 4.17
C CYS A 167 0.33 7.59 3.35
N THR A 168 1.56 7.71 3.84
CA THR A 168 2.63 8.40 3.09
C THR A 168 3.00 7.64 1.81
N ARG A 169 2.84 6.30 1.82
CA ARG A 169 3.10 5.38 0.70
C ARG A 169 1.85 4.59 0.27
N GLY A 170 1.09 5.14 -0.66
CA GLY A 170 0.01 4.39 -1.33
C GLY A 170 0.54 3.30 -2.26
N VAL A 171 -0.06 2.10 -2.24
CA VAL A 171 0.30 0.99 -3.17
C VAL A 171 -0.25 1.23 -4.58
N TRP A 172 -1.44 1.83 -4.67
CA TRP A 172 -2.16 2.10 -5.93
C TRP A 172 -2.49 3.60 -6.08
N GLN A 173 -1.88 4.43 -5.24
CA GLN A 173 -2.21 5.85 -5.08
C GLN A 173 -0.91 6.67 -5.15
N LYS A 174 -1.02 7.95 -5.53
CA LYS A 174 0.13 8.87 -5.51
C LYS A 174 0.73 8.93 -4.10
N TRP A 175 2.05 8.92 -4.00
CA TRP A 175 2.73 9.08 -2.71
C TRP A 175 2.52 10.50 -2.19
N LEU A 176 2.12 10.61 -0.92
CA LEU A 176 1.94 11.91 -0.27
C LEU A 176 3.24 12.48 0.28
N ARG A 177 4.24 11.62 0.55
CA ARG A 177 5.54 12.03 1.13
C ARG A 177 6.17 13.26 0.45
N PRO A 178 6.21 13.38 -0.90
CA PRO A 178 6.80 14.56 -1.54
C PRO A 178 6.05 15.88 -1.29
N PHE A 179 4.78 15.81 -0.89
CA PHE A 179 3.87 16.95 -0.69
C PHE A 179 3.68 17.29 0.80
N ILE A 180 4.11 16.39 1.70
CA ILE A 180 4.00 16.55 3.15
C ILE A 180 5.41 16.47 3.75
N PRO A 181 6.17 17.57 3.79
CA PRO A 181 7.53 17.57 4.32
C PRO A 181 7.59 17.33 5.83
N ASP A 182 6.58 17.79 6.57
CA ASP A 182 6.43 17.58 8.01
C ASP A 182 5.29 16.58 8.28
N PRO A 183 5.54 15.42 8.93
CA PRO A 183 4.48 14.47 9.26
C PRO A 183 3.61 14.90 10.43
N GLN A 184 3.88 16.03 11.11
CA GLN A 184 3.14 16.42 12.32
C GLN A 184 1.62 16.54 12.14
N PRO A 185 1.08 17.10 11.05
CA PRO A 185 -0.36 17.12 10.83
C PRO A 185 -0.96 15.70 10.76
N ILE A 186 -0.27 14.76 10.10
CA ILE A 186 -0.68 13.35 10.05
C ILE A 186 -0.63 12.74 11.45
N LEU A 187 0.48 12.92 12.15
CA LEU A 187 0.69 12.37 13.49
C LEU A 187 -0.37 12.86 14.48
N SER A 188 -0.81 14.12 14.37
CA SER A 188 -1.86 14.70 15.22
C SER A 188 -3.21 14.02 15.01
N LEU A 189 -3.55 13.67 13.76
CA LEU A 189 -4.76 12.91 13.45
C LEU A 189 -4.65 11.45 13.94
N LEU A 190 -3.50 10.81 13.72
CA LEU A 190 -3.27 9.44 14.19
C LEU A 190 -3.25 9.33 15.72
N GLU A 191 -2.79 10.38 16.42
CA GLU A 191 -2.85 10.50 17.89
C GLU A 191 -4.31 10.39 18.38
N THR A 192 -5.25 10.99 17.66
CA THR A 192 -6.70 10.92 17.97
C THR A 192 -7.28 9.53 17.72
N LEU A 193 -6.73 8.76 16.78
CA LEU A 193 -7.26 7.47 16.34
C LEU A 193 -6.57 6.24 16.97
N LYS A 194 -5.51 6.44 17.76
CA LYS A 194 -4.66 5.34 18.27
C LYS A 194 -5.37 4.39 19.24
N ASP A 195 -6.51 4.80 19.79
CA ASP A 195 -7.36 4.06 20.71
C ASP A 195 -8.81 3.96 20.21
N ASP A 196 -9.02 4.16 18.91
CA ASP A 196 -10.34 4.09 18.29
C ASP A 196 -11.06 2.78 18.65
N PRO A 197 -12.36 2.78 18.99
CA PRO A 197 -13.09 1.55 19.33
C PRO A 197 -13.13 0.53 18.17
N ASP A 198 -13.09 0.98 16.91
CA ASP A 198 -13.08 0.10 15.75
C ASP A 198 -11.67 -0.41 15.45
N ALA A 199 -11.48 -1.73 15.57
CA ALA A 199 -10.21 -2.38 15.27
C ALA A 199 -9.67 -2.11 13.86
N ARG A 200 -10.55 -1.89 12.86
CA ARG A 200 -10.14 -1.57 11.48
C ARG A 200 -9.42 -0.23 11.40
N VAL A 201 -9.89 0.75 12.19
CA VAL A 201 -9.23 2.05 12.28
C VAL A 201 -7.85 1.88 12.90
N ARG A 202 -7.74 1.15 14.02
CA ARG A 202 -6.45 0.87 14.68
C ARG A 202 -5.47 0.11 13.78
N GLU A 203 -5.96 -0.85 12.98
CA GLU A 203 -5.15 -1.57 11.98
C GLU A 203 -4.63 -0.65 10.88
N GLN A 204 -5.45 0.31 10.45
CA GLN A 204 -5.05 1.33 9.48
C GLN A 204 -4.02 2.29 10.09
N VAL A 205 -4.23 2.78 11.31
CA VAL A 205 -3.25 3.59 12.07
C VAL A 205 -1.90 2.88 12.16
N ALA A 206 -1.89 1.57 12.44
CA ALA A 206 -0.66 0.78 12.46
C ALA A 206 0.00 0.61 11.08
N THR A 207 -0.77 0.73 10.01
CA THR A 207 -0.25 0.75 8.64
C THR A 207 0.35 2.11 8.32
N ASP A 208 -0.32 3.21 8.68
CA ASP A 208 0.18 4.57 8.48
C ASP A 208 1.49 4.78 9.27
N MET A 209 1.51 4.39 10.55
CA MET A 209 2.72 4.48 11.38
C MET A 209 3.88 3.65 10.84
N ARG A 210 3.62 2.49 10.21
CA ARG A 210 4.67 1.69 9.57
C ARG A 210 5.37 2.45 8.45
N ASP A 211 4.62 3.26 7.71
CA ASP A 211 5.17 4.03 6.61
C ASP A 211 5.83 5.32 7.11
N ILE A 212 5.27 5.95 8.15
CA ILE A 212 5.91 7.08 8.85
C ILE A 212 7.26 6.68 9.43
N VAL A 213 7.39 5.55 10.14
CA VAL A 213 8.68 5.10 10.70
C VAL A 213 9.74 4.88 9.61
N LYS A 214 9.33 4.57 8.38
CA LYS A 214 10.25 4.43 7.24
C LYS A 214 10.55 5.75 6.52
N ASP A 215 9.62 6.70 6.51
CA ASP A 215 9.77 7.99 5.79
C ASP A 215 10.33 9.10 6.65
N TYR A 216 9.96 9.11 7.93
CA TYR A 216 10.26 10.09 8.98
C TYR A 216 10.63 9.34 10.28
N PRO A 217 11.76 8.61 10.30
CA PRO A 217 12.09 7.68 11.39
C PRO A 217 12.10 8.35 12.76
N GLU A 218 12.66 9.55 12.88
CA GLU A 218 12.73 10.25 14.17
C GLU A 218 11.35 10.62 14.71
N ALA A 219 10.49 11.23 13.88
CA ALA A 219 9.13 11.57 14.28
C ALA A 219 8.29 10.31 14.56
N GLY A 220 8.42 9.27 13.72
CA GLY A 220 7.69 8.02 13.87
C GLY A 220 8.05 7.29 15.17
N TYR A 221 9.34 7.14 15.48
CA TYR A 221 9.76 6.51 16.73
C TYR A 221 9.45 7.36 17.95
N ALA A 222 9.63 8.69 17.90
CA ALA A 222 9.26 9.56 19.02
C ALA A 222 7.77 9.40 19.38
N THR A 223 6.89 9.34 18.38
CA THR A 223 5.45 9.09 18.59
C THR A 223 5.21 7.70 19.19
N LEU A 224 5.80 6.64 18.63
CA LEU A 224 5.62 5.28 19.14
C LEU A 224 6.18 5.11 20.56
N GLU A 225 7.26 5.82 20.91
CA GLU A 225 7.84 5.85 22.25
C GLU A 225 6.88 6.48 23.27
N ARG A 226 6.25 7.63 22.94
CA ARG A 226 5.19 8.21 23.78
C ARG A 226 4.01 7.26 23.93
N TRP A 227 3.53 6.71 22.82
CA TRP A 227 2.42 5.75 22.80
C TRP A 227 2.69 4.48 23.58
N HIS A 228 3.95 4.04 23.65
CA HIS A 228 4.34 2.91 24.48
C HIS A 228 4.15 3.22 25.97
N GLN A 229 4.49 4.43 26.40
CA GLN A 229 4.39 4.88 27.79
C GLN A 229 2.93 4.94 28.29
N ASP A 230 1.97 5.18 27.38
CA ASP A 230 0.53 5.15 27.71
C ASP A 230 0.06 3.77 28.20
N GLY A 231 0.80 2.69 27.89
CA GLY A 231 0.56 1.34 28.44
C GLY A 231 -0.72 0.63 27.98
N ARG A 232 -1.53 1.25 27.12
CA ARG A 232 -2.83 0.70 26.69
C ARG A 232 -2.70 -0.48 25.72
N PRO A 233 -3.46 -1.58 25.89
CA PRO A 233 -3.37 -2.77 25.05
C PRO A 233 -3.52 -2.51 23.54
N GLU A 234 -4.43 -1.62 23.17
CA GLU A 234 -4.75 -1.21 21.80
C GLU A 234 -3.53 -0.57 21.14
N THR A 235 -2.91 0.37 21.86
CA THR A 235 -1.73 1.08 21.40
C THR A 235 -0.52 0.13 21.29
N GLN A 236 -0.35 -0.82 22.23
CA GLN A 236 0.68 -1.84 22.14
C GLN A 236 0.51 -2.76 20.92
N GLN A 237 -0.74 -3.04 20.51
CA GLN A 237 -1.01 -3.79 19.27
C GLN A 237 -0.58 -2.99 18.04
N ILE A 238 -0.85 -1.68 18.01
CA ILE A 238 -0.40 -0.78 16.95
C ILE A 238 1.12 -0.80 16.83
N LEU A 239 1.85 -0.66 17.94
CA LEU A 239 3.32 -0.70 17.96
C LEU A 239 3.89 -1.97 17.33
N ARG A 240 3.38 -3.14 17.74
CA ARG A 240 3.83 -4.44 17.21
C ARG A 240 3.64 -4.53 15.69
N GLN A 241 2.53 -4.02 15.19
CA GLN A 241 2.22 -4.07 13.76
C GLN A 241 2.97 -3.00 12.95
N ALA A 242 3.13 -1.79 13.50
CA ALA A 242 3.87 -0.69 12.89
C ALA A 242 5.36 -1.04 12.74
N LEU A 243 5.96 -1.72 13.74
CA LEU A 243 7.38 -2.07 13.77
C LEU A 243 7.71 -3.47 13.25
N LYS A 244 6.72 -4.22 12.75
CA LYS A 244 6.93 -5.60 12.24
C LYS A 244 8.04 -5.69 11.19
N TYR A 245 8.14 -4.67 10.33
CA TYR A 245 9.21 -4.61 9.32
C TYR A 245 10.57 -4.30 9.96
N GLN A 246 10.63 -3.32 10.87
CA GLN A 246 11.82 -2.90 11.60
C GLN A 246 12.41 -4.06 12.41
N VAL A 247 11.57 -4.83 13.11
CA VAL A 247 11.99 -6.08 13.79
C VAL A 247 12.54 -7.09 12.78
N LYS A 248 11.88 -7.26 11.63
CA LYS A 248 12.36 -8.17 10.58
C LYS A 248 13.75 -7.79 10.06
N ILE A 249 14.06 -6.49 9.98
CA ILE A 249 15.37 -5.96 9.58
C ILE A 249 16.28 -5.64 10.77
N GLY A 250 16.02 -6.20 11.96
CA GLY A 250 16.93 -6.10 13.10
C GLY A 250 17.19 -4.68 13.59
N ASP A 251 16.21 -3.78 13.51
CA ASP A 251 16.32 -2.41 14.02
C ASP A 251 16.35 -2.40 15.56
N GLU A 252 17.43 -1.89 16.15
CA GLU A 252 17.64 -1.86 17.60
C GLU A 252 16.60 -1.04 18.35
N ARG A 253 16.14 0.08 17.78
CA ARG A 253 15.10 0.92 18.40
C ARG A 253 13.80 0.15 18.50
N ALA A 254 13.43 -0.58 17.45
CA ALA A 254 12.22 -1.39 17.44
C ALA A 254 12.28 -2.56 18.45
N PHE A 255 13.43 -3.23 18.57
CA PHE A 255 13.61 -4.29 19.57
C PHE A 255 13.50 -3.76 20.99
N LYS A 256 14.19 -2.64 21.27
CA LYS A 256 14.13 -1.96 22.58
C LYS A 256 12.70 -1.55 22.92
N LEU A 257 12.01 -0.89 21.99
CA LEU A 257 10.67 -0.37 22.23
C LEU A 257 9.62 -1.47 22.44
N LEU A 258 9.77 -2.61 21.76
CA LEU A 258 8.87 -3.75 21.92
C LEU A 258 9.27 -4.70 23.06
N GLY A 259 10.32 -4.38 23.82
CA GLY A 259 10.81 -5.23 24.91
C GLY A 259 11.29 -6.61 24.45
N LEU A 260 11.77 -6.73 23.21
CA LEU A 260 12.18 -8.00 22.61
C LEU A 260 13.61 -8.42 23.01
N GLY A 261 14.18 -7.77 24.02
CA GLY A 261 15.58 -7.92 24.43
C GLY A 261 16.54 -7.21 23.48
N ALA A 262 17.83 -7.51 23.59
CA ALA A 262 18.80 -7.06 22.60
C ALA A 262 18.40 -7.62 21.22
N VAL A 263 18.63 -6.82 20.16
CA VAL A 263 18.72 -7.42 18.81
C VAL A 263 19.68 -8.60 18.94
N PRO A 264 19.36 -9.78 18.40
CA PRO A 264 20.29 -10.89 18.43
C PRO A 264 21.55 -10.51 17.63
N THR A 265 22.48 -9.82 18.27
CA THR A 265 23.86 -9.64 17.86
C THR A 265 24.55 -10.93 18.24
N LEU A 266 24.27 -11.93 17.41
CA LEU A 266 25.26 -12.96 17.23
C LEU A 266 26.49 -12.19 16.77
N GLY A 267 27.58 -12.20 17.55
CA GLY A 267 28.80 -11.51 17.17
C GLY A 267 29.30 -11.99 15.79
N LYS A 268 30.47 -11.50 15.37
CA LYS A 268 31.10 -11.96 14.13
C LYS A 268 31.07 -13.49 14.09
N ALA A 269 30.34 -14.04 13.11
CA ALA A 269 30.24 -15.47 12.97
C ALA A 269 31.60 -16.00 12.52
N ASP A 270 32.07 -17.07 13.14
CA ASP A 270 33.27 -17.75 12.66
C ASP A 270 32.84 -18.69 11.53
N ILE A 271 32.59 -18.10 10.37
CA ILE A 271 31.96 -18.72 9.20
C ILE A 271 32.71 -18.32 7.93
N THR A 272 32.98 -19.31 7.10
CA THR A 272 33.48 -19.11 5.73
C THR A 272 32.34 -19.34 4.73
N LEU A 273 32.19 -18.43 3.77
CA LEU A 273 31.36 -18.66 2.59
C LEU A 273 32.15 -19.52 1.60
N ILE A 274 31.72 -20.76 1.38
CA ILE A 274 32.40 -21.71 0.51
C ILE A 274 31.99 -21.50 -0.95
N GLU A 275 30.69 -21.28 -1.18
CA GLU A 275 30.15 -21.08 -2.52
C GLU A 275 28.92 -20.18 -2.44
N LEU A 276 28.75 -19.30 -3.44
CA LEU A 276 27.54 -18.52 -3.66
C LEU A 276 27.35 -18.36 -5.16
N LYS A 277 26.25 -18.88 -5.72
CA LYS A 277 25.96 -18.76 -7.15
C LYS A 277 24.47 -18.57 -7.42
N PRO A 278 24.09 -17.70 -8.38
CA PRO A 278 22.75 -17.72 -8.93
C PRO A 278 22.58 -18.91 -9.88
N GLU A 279 21.35 -19.32 -10.12
CA GLU A 279 21.02 -20.23 -11.23
C GLU A 279 21.24 -19.53 -12.58
N HIS A 280 20.88 -18.24 -12.65
CA HIS A 280 21.06 -17.40 -13.84
C HIS A 280 21.53 -15.99 -13.45
N TYR A 281 22.56 -15.51 -14.13
CA TYR A 281 23.03 -14.12 -14.01
C TYR A 281 22.18 -13.13 -14.81
N VAL A 282 21.35 -13.62 -15.73
CA VAL A 282 20.40 -12.82 -16.50
C VAL A 282 18.99 -13.35 -16.20
N LEU A 283 18.15 -12.50 -15.62
CA LEU A 283 16.80 -12.84 -15.17
C LEU A 283 15.78 -12.00 -15.94
N PRO A 284 14.91 -12.61 -16.78
CA PRO A 284 13.76 -11.88 -17.32
C PRO A 284 12.87 -11.36 -16.18
N ILE A 285 12.38 -10.14 -16.29
CA ILE A 285 11.52 -9.56 -15.27
C ILE A 285 10.28 -10.44 -15.01
N ASN A 286 9.84 -10.50 -13.76
CA ASN A 286 8.78 -11.39 -13.25
C ASN A 286 9.12 -12.90 -13.19
N GLU A 287 10.28 -13.34 -13.69
CA GLU A 287 10.75 -14.71 -13.46
C GLU A 287 11.23 -14.91 -12.02
N THR A 288 11.27 -16.17 -11.61
CA THR A 288 11.71 -16.53 -10.26
C THR A 288 13.23 -16.43 -10.15
N PHE A 289 13.71 -15.65 -9.19
CA PHE A 289 15.14 -15.60 -8.86
C PHE A 289 15.53 -16.75 -7.93
N ARG A 290 16.58 -17.49 -8.34
CA ARG A 290 17.08 -18.70 -7.68
C ARG A 290 18.59 -18.58 -7.47
N PHE A 291 19.04 -18.94 -6.28
CA PHE A 291 20.46 -18.98 -5.94
C PHE A 291 20.70 -20.06 -4.87
N SER A 292 21.94 -20.52 -4.79
CA SER A 292 22.40 -21.43 -3.75
C SER A 292 23.69 -20.94 -3.12
N PHE A 293 23.94 -21.37 -1.89
CA PHE A 293 25.18 -21.07 -1.19
C PHE A 293 25.51 -22.12 -0.13
N SER A 294 26.78 -22.17 0.24
CA SER A 294 27.32 -23.09 1.23
C SER A 294 28.11 -22.33 2.29
N LEU A 295 27.79 -22.54 3.57
CA LEU A 295 28.49 -21.95 4.70
C LEU A 295 29.24 -23.03 5.49
N GLN A 296 30.45 -22.73 5.93
CA GLN A 296 31.27 -23.58 6.79
C GLN A 296 31.50 -22.90 8.13
N SER A 297 31.10 -23.55 9.24
CA SER A 297 31.50 -23.12 10.58
C SER A 297 33.00 -23.38 10.78
N GLU A 298 33.75 -22.37 11.15
CA GLU A 298 35.15 -22.50 11.57
C GLU A 298 35.27 -22.66 13.10
N SER A 299 34.20 -22.36 13.83
CA SER A 299 34.17 -22.52 15.29
C SER A 299 34.25 -23.99 15.72
N ASP A 300 35.04 -24.23 16.76
CA ASP A 300 35.12 -25.49 17.52
C ASP A 300 34.00 -25.63 18.57
N ALA A 301 33.16 -24.60 18.74
CA ALA A 301 31.99 -24.61 19.61
C ALA A 301 30.68 -24.43 18.81
N PRO A 302 29.52 -24.88 19.34
CA PRO A 302 28.24 -24.59 18.71
C PRO A 302 28.00 -23.07 18.62
N GLN A 303 27.61 -22.57 17.46
CA GLN A 303 27.30 -21.16 17.23
C GLN A 303 25.92 -21.00 16.60
N THR A 304 25.26 -19.86 16.83
CA THR A 304 24.02 -19.53 16.11
C THR A 304 24.36 -18.53 15.01
N ILE A 305 23.75 -18.71 13.85
CA ILE A 305 23.86 -17.80 12.71
C ILE A 305 22.47 -17.28 12.31
N LEU A 306 22.43 -15.99 11.97
CA LEU A 306 21.30 -15.33 11.35
C LEU A 306 21.69 -14.96 9.92
N THR A 307 21.06 -15.61 8.95
CA THR A 307 21.37 -15.38 7.53
C THR A 307 20.35 -14.43 6.93
N TYR A 308 20.85 -13.42 6.23
CA TYR A 308 20.06 -12.50 5.41
C TYR A 308 20.59 -12.52 3.99
N TYR A 309 19.76 -12.09 3.05
CA TYR A 309 20.25 -11.60 1.77
C TYR A 309 19.77 -10.17 1.57
N ALA A 310 20.56 -9.38 0.87
CA ALA A 310 20.19 -8.05 0.44
C ALA A 310 20.28 -7.94 -1.08
N VAL A 311 19.43 -7.10 -1.65
CA VAL A 311 19.52 -6.73 -3.07
C VAL A 311 19.61 -5.23 -3.16
N ALA A 312 20.69 -4.76 -3.79
CA ALA A 312 20.85 -3.37 -4.18
C ALA A 312 20.19 -3.17 -5.55
N TYR A 313 19.00 -2.58 -5.53
CA TYR A 313 18.22 -2.32 -6.73
C TYR A 313 18.65 -1.02 -7.38
N LYS A 314 19.13 -1.08 -8.62
CA LYS A 314 19.34 0.12 -9.43
C LYS A 314 18.00 0.57 -9.99
N ARG A 315 17.54 1.77 -9.59
CA ARG A 315 16.30 2.36 -10.12
C ARG A 315 16.56 2.96 -11.50
N PRO A 316 15.51 3.12 -12.34
CA PRO A 316 15.63 3.86 -13.61
C PRO A 316 16.21 5.27 -13.45
N SER A 317 16.00 5.92 -12.30
CA SER A 317 16.58 7.23 -11.98
C SER A 317 18.08 7.21 -11.66
N GLY A 318 18.73 6.03 -11.65
CA GLY A 318 20.12 5.85 -11.24
C GLY A 318 20.34 5.68 -9.73
N HIS A 319 19.35 6.01 -8.89
CA HIS A 319 19.45 5.80 -7.45
C HIS A 319 19.46 4.31 -7.08
N ILE A 320 20.31 3.92 -6.12
CA ILE A 320 20.42 2.54 -5.64
C ILE A 320 19.64 2.39 -4.34
N THR A 321 18.65 1.51 -4.32
CA THR A 321 17.91 1.16 -3.10
C THR A 321 18.31 -0.23 -2.63
N ARG A 322 18.95 -0.33 -1.46
CA ARG A 322 19.27 -1.62 -0.84
C ARG A 322 18.09 -2.13 -0.02
N LYS A 323 17.61 -3.35 -0.29
CA LYS A 323 16.60 -4.01 0.57
C LYS A 323 17.13 -5.32 1.11
N ARG A 324 17.00 -5.47 2.43
CA ARG A 324 17.43 -6.65 3.19
C ARG A 324 16.26 -7.57 3.50
N TYR A 325 16.49 -8.88 3.43
CA TYR A 325 15.51 -9.93 3.64
C TYR A 325 16.09 -11.02 4.54
N ARG A 326 15.38 -11.33 5.64
CA ARG A 326 15.75 -12.44 6.53
C ARG A 326 15.56 -13.77 5.82
N LEU A 327 16.59 -14.61 5.81
CA LEU A 327 16.60 -15.93 5.15
C LEU A 327 16.33 -17.06 6.17
N SER A 328 17.04 -17.05 7.30
CA SER A 328 16.94 -18.09 8.33
C SER A 328 17.62 -17.70 9.65
N GLN A 329 17.37 -18.49 10.68
CA GLN A 329 18.16 -18.57 11.92
C GLN A 329 18.49 -20.05 12.14
N ARG A 330 19.76 -20.40 12.34
CA ARG A 330 20.18 -21.78 12.59
C ARG A 330 21.23 -21.83 13.70
N LYS A 331 21.16 -22.87 14.54
CA LYS A 331 22.24 -23.27 15.45
C LYS A 331 23.10 -24.32 14.74
N LEU A 332 24.39 -24.04 14.60
CA LEU A 332 25.38 -24.91 13.99
C LEU A 332 26.15 -25.67 15.06
N LYS A 333 26.47 -26.93 14.78
CA LYS A 333 27.47 -27.71 15.53
C LYS A 333 28.88 -27.22 15.18
N PRO A 334 29.89 -27.53 16.02
CA PRO A 334 31.29 -27.31 15.68
C PRO A 334 31.61 -27.83 14.27
N ARG A 335 32.36 -27.06 13.49
CA ARG A 335 32.81 -27.42 12.14
C ARG A 335 31.70 -27.85 11.16
N GLN A 336 30.44 -27.52 11.45
CA GLN A 336 29.33 -27.93 10.59
C GLN A 336 29.31 -27.13 9.28
N ARG A 337 29.19 -27.86 8.16
CA ARG A 337 28.81 -27.31 6.86
C ARG A 337 27.29 -27.24 6.73
N VAL A 338 26.80 -26.17 6.12
CA VAL A 338 25.40 -25.99 5.79
C VAL A 338 25.25 -25.50 4.37
N ASP A 339 24.58 -26.32 3.56
CA ASP A 339 24.20 -25.97 2.20
C ASP A 339 22.76 -25.43 2.20
N TYR A 340 22.53 -24.40 1.38
CA TYR A 340 21.23 -23.80 1.16
C TYR A 340 20.87 -23.86 -0.32
N GLU A 341 19.83 -24.64 -0.59
CA GLU A 341 19.11 -24.63 -1.84
C GLU A 341 17.65 -24.29 -1.52
N LYS A 342 17.22 -23.10 -1.91
CA LYS A 342 15.80 -22.73 -1.85
C LYS A 342 15.32 -22.42 -3.26
N PRO A 343 14.13 -22.92 -3.65
CA PRO A 343 13.69 -22.84 -5.03
C PRO A 343 13.14 -21.46 -5.42
N VAL A 344 12.79 -20.58 -4.48
CA VAL A 344 12.13 -19.30 -4.80
C VAL A 344 12.51 -18.25 -3.77
N PHE A 345 13.14 -17.17 -4.23
CA PHE A 345 13.31 -15.97 -3.43
C PHE A 345 12.47 -14.84 -4.00
N PRO A 346 11.52 -14.27 -3.24
CA PRO A 346 10.70 -13.19 -3.77
C PRO A 346 11.59 -11.94 -3.93
N LEU A 347 11.72 -11.45 -5.16
CA LEU A 347 12.25 -10.12 -5.46
C LEU A 347 11.09 -9.17 -5.80
N PRO A 348 10.27 -8.76 -4.79
CA PRO A 348 9.06 -7.98 -5.05
C PRO A 348 9.32 -6.59 -5.65
N SER A 349 10.58 -6.14 -5.67
CA SER A 349 10.97 -4.83 -6.24
C SER A 349 11.41 -4.92 -7.71
N LEU A 350 11.42 -6.12 -8.30
CA LEU A 350 11.64 -6.38 -9.73
C LEU A 350 10.33 -6.79 -10.42
N LYS A 351 9.19 -6.31 -9.92
CA LYS A 351 7.92 -6.50 -10.60
C LYS A 351 7.69 -5.35 -11.57
N GLN A 352 7.24 -5.68 -12.78
CA GLN A 352 6.74 -4.68 -13.71
C GLN A 352 5.46 -4.07 -13.14
N HIS A 353 5.44 -2.75 -12.96
CA HIS A 353 4.20 -2.02 -12.76
C HIS A 353 3.60 -1.68 -14.14
N HIS A 354 2.27 -1.61 -14.23
CA HIS A 354 1.54 -1.35 -15.48
C HIS A 354 1.89 -0.01 -16.14
N ASP A 355 2.66 0.85 -15.47
CA ASP A 355 3.16 2.15 -15.96
C ASP A 355 4.47 2.06 -16.74
N GLY A 356 4.98 0.86 -17.03
CA GLY A 356 6.15 0.65 -17.89
C GLY A 356 7.50 0.92 -17.23
N LYS A 357 7.55 1.31 -15.95
CA LYS A 357 8.82 1.54 -15.25
C LYS A 357 9.36 0.25 -14.63
N ALA A 358 9.98 -0.58 -15.46
CA ALA A 358 10.70 -1.76 -15.01
C ALA A 358 12.09 -1.40 -14.48
N CYS A 359 12.50 -1.98 -13.35
CA CYS A 359 13.88 -1.86 -12.84
C CYS A 359 14.80 -2.83 -13.62
N LEU A 360 14.97 -2.58 -14.93
CA LEU A 360 15.85 -3.35 -15.79
C LEU A 360 17.33 -2.98 -15.58
N GLY A 361 18.22 -3.84 -16.05
CA GLY A 361 19.66 -3.68 -15.98
C GLY A 361 20.29 -4.32 -14.75
N TRP A 362 21.48 -3.86 -14.39
CA TRP A 362 22.33 -4.48 -13.37
C TRP A 362 21.88 -4.17 -11.93
N HIS A 363 21.81 -5.23 -11.13
CA HIS A 363 21.55 -5.23 -9.69
C HIS A 363 22.62 -6.04 -8.98
N ARG A 364 22.76 -5.85 -7.67
CA ARG A 364 23.71 -6.62 -6.84
C ARG A 364 22.99 -7.41 -5.77
N PHE A 365 23.29 -8.69 -5.69
CA PHE A 365 22.89 -9.57 -4.61
C PHE A 365 24.01 -9.68 -3.57
N GLU A 366 23.68 -9.65 -2.29
CA GLU A 366 24.62 -9.78 -1.18
C GLU A 366 24.08 -10.80 -0.16
N LEU A 367 24.94 -11.71 0.28
CA LEU A 367 24.66 -12.64 1.38
C LEU A 367 25.28 -12.10 2.66
N GLU A 368 24.48 -12.02 3.71
CA GLU A 368 24.92 -11.57 5.02
C GLU A 368 24.73 -12.65 6.09
N VAL A 369 25.67 -12.75 7.01
CA VAL A 369 25.53 -13.55 8.23
C VAL A 369 25.85 -12.68 9.43
N ASN A 370 24.93 -12.64 10.40
CA ASN A 370 25.09 -11.86 11.63
C ASN A 370 25.37 -10.35 11.41
N GLY A 371 25.00 -9.82 10.24
CA GLY A 371 25.22 -8.41 9.86
C GLY A 371 26.43 -8.19 8.95
N ASP A 372 27.33 -9.16 8.82
CA ASP A 372 28.49 -9.07 7.94
C ASP A 372 28.18 -9.57 6.53
N VAL A 373 28.54 -8.80 5.51
CA VAL A 373 28.45 -9.24 4.10
C VAL A 373 29.57 -10.24 3.85
N LEU A 374 29.21 -11.50 3.60
CA LEU A 374 30.19 -12.57 3.33
C LEU A 374 30.55 -12.67 1.84
N GLY A 375 29.66 -12.23 0.96
CA GLY A 375 29.86 -12.30 -0.48
C GLY A 375 28.64 -11.82 -1.25
N GLY A 376 28.80 -11.69 -2.57
CA GLY A 376 27.73 -11.22 -3.44
C GLY A 376 28.09 -11.38 -4.91
N PHE A 377 27.10 -11.18 -5.77
CA PHE A 377 27.28 -11.21 -7.22
C PHE A 377 26.34 -10.20 -7.87
N ASP A 378 26.74 -9.73 -9.04
CA ASP A 378 25.91 -8.85 -9.85
C ASP A 378 25.07 -9.71 -10.81
N PHE A 379 23.84 -9.28 -11.09
CA PHE A 379 22.94 -9.94 -12.03
C PHE A 379 22.13 -8.90 -12.81
N GLU A 380 21.78 -9.23 -14.04
CA GLU A 380 21.03 -8.37 -14.95
C GLU A 380 19.56 -8.78 -14.99
N VAL A 381 18.66 -7.78 -14.92
CA VAL A 381 17.23 -7.97 -15.13
C VAL A 381 16.85 -7.47 -16.52
N THR A 382 16.29 -8.36 -17.34
CA THR A 382 15.92 -8.06 -18.73
C THR A 382 14.41 -7.96 -18.91
N ALA A 383 13.98 -7.46 -20.08
CA ALA A 383 12.57 -7.41 -20.43
C ALA A 383 11.91 -8.80 -20.35
N PRO A 384 10.56 -8.89 -20.23
CA PRO A 384 9.87 -10.17 -20.22
C PRO A 384 10.25 -10.99 -21.46
N LYS A 385 10.37 -12.31 -21.33
CA LYS A 385 10.44 -13.16 -22.53
C LYS A 385 9.13 -13.00 -23.29
N ASP A 386 9.19 -12.69 -24.58
CA ASP A 386 8.04 -12.78 -25.46
C ASP A 386 7.45 -14.19 -25.32
N ARG A 387 6.30 -14.29 -24.67
CA ARG A 387 5.50 -15.50 -24.76
C ARG A 387 5.02 -15.54 -26.19
N LYS A 388 5.66 -16.37 -27.02
CA LYS A 388 5.05 -16.80 -28.28
C LYS A 388 3.63 -17.27 -27.93
N ILE A 389 2.66 -16.56 -28.50
CA ILE A 389 1.22 -16.77 -28.35
C ILE A 389 0.88 -18.20 -28.75
#